data_AF-A0A382KXF6-F1
#
_entry.id   AF-A0A382KXF6-F1
#
_cell.length_a   1.000
_cell.length_b   1.000
_cell.length_c   1.000
_cell.angle_alpha   90.00
_cell.angle_beta   90.00
_cell.angle_gamma   90.00
#
_symmetry.space_group_name_H-M   'P 1'
#
loop_
_entity.id
_entity.type
_entity.pdbx_description
1 polymer ?
#
loop_
_entity_poly.entity_id
_entity_poly.type
_entity_poly.pdbx_seq_one_letter_code
_entity_poly.pdbx_strand_id
1 'polypeptide(L)'
;MAERAEQGACRDPLSLIPHSRIVTGKFRSSTRGVPDGKMTKYAFITGGVVSSLGKGISAASLGALLEARKLRVTLVKLDPYINVDPGTMSPIQHGEVFVTDDGAETDLDLGHYERFVRTQMTQANNFTTGQIYERVIRKERR
;
A
#
# COMPACT_ATOMS: atom_id res chain seq x y z
N MET A 1 12.85 -53.32 -21.75
CA MET A 1 12.90 -52.51 -22.98
C MET A 1 11.55 -51.83 -23.10
N ALA A 2 11.54 -50.52 -22.87
CA ALA A 2 10.35 -49.68 -22.78
C ALA A 2 9.96 -49.17 -24.17
N GLU A 3 8.66 -49.06 -24.44
CA GLU A 3 8.14 -48.20 -25.50
C GLU A 3 7.04 -47.31 -24.93
N ARG A 4 7.22 -46.00 -25.13
CA ARG A 4 6.49 -44.90 -24.51
C ARG A 4 5.25 -44.57 -25.36
N ALA A 5 4.08 -44.50 -24.73
CA ALA A 5 2.94 -43.78 -25.28
C ALA A 5 2.90 -42.37 -24.67
N GLU A 6 2.89 -41.35 -25.53
CA GLU A 6 2.62 -39.96 -25.19
C GLU A 6 1.21 -39.81 -24.60
N GLN A 7 1.13 -39.21 -23.41
CA GLN A 7 -0.05 -38.47 -22.99
C GLN A 7 0.42 -37.11 -22.52
N GLY A 8 0.30 -36.13 -23.42
CA GLY A 8 0.47 -34.72 -23.11
C GLY A 8 -0.58 -34.30 -22.09
N ALA A 9 -0.17 -34.21 -20.83
CA ALA A 9 -0.99 -33.62 -19.78
C ALA A 9 -1.25 -32.15 -20.14
N CYS A 10 -2.52 -31.84 -20.40
CA CYS A 10 -3.05 -30.48 -20.45
C CYS A 10 -2.65 -29.78 -19.15
N ARG A 11 -1.64 -28.91 -19.21
CA ARG A 11 -1.24 -28.10 -18.06
C ARG A 11 -2.24 -26.97 -17.92
N ASP A 12 -2.95 -26.98 -16.81
CA ASP A 12 -3.86 -25.91 -16.41
C ASP A 12 -3.14 -24.55 -16.48
N PRO A 13 -3.56 -23.62 -17.36
CA PRO A 13 -2.92 -22.31 -17.53
C PRO A 13 -3.12 -21.39 -16.31
N LEU A 14 -3.93 -21.79 -15.34
CA LEU A 14 -4.17 -21.07 -14.08
C LEU A 14 -3.10 -21.32 -13.00
N SER A 15 -2.21 -22.30 -13.19
CA SER A 15 -1.13 -22.60 -12.22
C SER A 15 0.04 -21.60 -12.24
N LEU A 16 0.05 -20.66 -13.20
CA LEU A 16 1.13 -19.67 -13.38
C LEU A 16 0.81 -18.25 -12.90
N ILE A 17 -0.36 -18.01 -12.27
CA ILE A 17 -0.67 -16.69 -11.72
C ILE A 17 -0.04 -16.58 -10.32
N PRO A 18 0.97 -15.71 -10.10
CA PRO A 18 1.52 -15.50 -8.77
C PRO A 18 0.41 -14.91 -7.91
N HIS A 19 -0.09 -15.70 -6.97
CA HIS A 19 -1.08 -15.25 -6.00
C HIS A 19 -0.46 -14.08 -5.22
N SER A 20 -1.19 -12.96 -5.13
CA SER A 20 -0.81 -11.81 -4.33
C SER A 20 -0.51 -12.27 -2.90
N ARG A 21 0.77 -12.34 -2.56
CA ARG A 21 1.23 -12.77 -1.24
C ARG A 21 1.13 -11.56 -0.33
N ILE A 22 0.23 -11.60 0.66
CA ILE A 22 0.33 -10.69 1.80
C ILE A 22 1.63 -11.07 2.53
N VAL A 23 2.69 -10.30 2.29
CA VAL A 23 3.96 -10.50 2.99
C VAL A 23 3.83 -9.90 4.38
N THR A 24 3.64 -10.76 5.38
CA THR A 24 3.78 -10.38 6.78
C THR A 24 5.26 -10.39 7.14
N GLY A 25 5.94 -9.26 6.91
CA GLY A 25 7.32 -9.10 7.37
C GLY A 25 7.38 -9.13 8.91
N LYS A 26 8.11 -10.09 9.50
CA LYS A 26 8.53 -10.02 10.90
C LYS A 26 9.63 -8.97 11.03
N PHE A 27 9.27 -7.70 11.16
CA PHE A 27 10.21 -6.67 11.57
C PHE A 27 10.48 -6.83 13.08
N ARG A 28 11.70 -7.21 13.46
CA ARG A 28 12.13 -7.18 14.87
C ARG A 28 12.42 -5.73 15.24
N SER A 29 11.49 -5.06 15.92
CA SER A 29 11.81 -3.82 16.62
C SER A 29 12.69 -4.17 17.84
N SER A 30 13.83 -3.50 17.98
CA SER A 30 14.61 -3.49 19.22
C SER A 30 13.82 -2.78 20.32
N THR A 31 12.93 -3.49 21.00
CA THR A 31 12.18 -2.97 22.15
C THR A 31 12.82 -3.47 23.44
N ARG A 32 13.87 -2.78 23.91
CA ARG A 32 14.20 -2.81 25.33
C ARG A 32 13.22 -1.89 26.05
N GLY A 33 12.27 -2.45 26.80
CA GLY A 33 11.53 -1.71 27.82
C GLY A 33 10.02 -1.48 27.64
N VAL A 34 9.28 -2.28 26.86
CA VAL A 34 7.80 -2.19 26.86
C VAL A 34 7.21 -3.37 27.64
N PRO A 35 6.57 -3.15 28.81
CA PRO A 35 5.89 -4.20 29.54
C PRO A 35 4.63 -4.61 28.77
N ASP A 36 4.32 -5.91 28.77
CA ASP A 36 3.37 -6.62 27.90
C ASP A 36 2.19 -5.78 27.36
N GLY A 37 2.26 -5.36 26.08
CA GLY A 37 1.36 -4.29 25.58
C GLY A 37 1.43 -4.00 24.07
N LYS A 38 1.18 -5.03 23.25
CA LYS A 38 0.87 -5.02 21.79
C LYS A 38 1.71 -4.08 20.87
N MET A 39 2.78 -4.63 20.31
CA MET A 39 3.48 -4.04 19.14
C MET A 39 2.53 -3.79 17.96
N THR A 40 2.60 -2.60 17.34
CA THR A 40 1.91 -2.28 16.09
C THR A 40 2.30 -3.27 15.00
N LYS A 41 1.31 -3.81 14.29
CA LYS A 41 1.51 -4.75 13.17
C LYS A 41 1.47 -3.97 11.87
N TYR A 42 2.33 -4.35 10.93
CA TYR A 42 2.38 -3.76 9.60
C TYR A 42 1.99 -4.83 8.58
N ALA A 43 1.04 -4.49 7.71
CA ALA A 43 0.65 -5.30 6.56
C ALA A 43 1.03 -4.55 5.29
N PHE A 44 1.96 -5.11 4.51
CA PHE A 44 2.38 -4.54 3.25
C PHE A 44 1.53 -5.09 2.12
N ILE A 45 0.85 -4.20 1.40
CA ILE A 45 0.01 -4.55 0.27
C ILE A 45 0.77 -4.15 -0.99
N THR A 46 1.30 -5.16 -1.67
CA THR A 46 2.05 -4.98 -2.92
C THR A 46 1.17 -5.38 -4.10
N GLY A 47 1.50 -4.83 -5.27
CA GLY A 47 0.84 -5.19 -6.53
C GLY A 47 1.72 -6.05 -7.42
N GLY A 48 1.11 -7.05 -8.06
CA GLY A 48 1.75 -7.85 -9.10
C GLY A 48 0.95 -7.83 -10.41
N VAL A 49 1.63 -8.20 -11.50
CA VAL A 49 1.09 -8.42 -12.85
C VAL A 49 0.66 -7.14 -13.58
N VAL A 50 -0.38 -6.43 -13.14
CA VAL A 50 -0.83 -5.17 -13.77
C VAL A 50 -1.26 -4.15 -12.72
N SER A 51 -1.06 -2.86 -13.03
CA SER A 51 -1.74 -1.76 -12.33
C SER A 51 -3.27 -1.86 -12.51
N SER A 52 -4.05 -1.23 -11.63
CA SER A 52 -5.53 -1.15 -11.70
C SER A 52 -6.38 -2.37 -11.24
N LEU A 53 -5.80 -3.43 -10.67
CA LEU A 53 -6.55 -4.55 -10.07
C LEU A 53 -7.29 -4.23 -8.75
N GLY A 54 -7.49 -2.95 -8.41
CA GLY A 54 -8.22 -2.56 -7.20
C GLY A 54 -7.44 -2.74 -5.89
N LYS A 55 -6.12 -2.50 -5.90
CA LYS A 55 -5.25 -2.62 -4.71
C LYS A 55 -5.65 -1.66 -3.58
N GLY A 56 -5.95 -0.41 -3.93
CA GLY A 56 -6.42 0.60 -2.97
C GLY A 56 -7.73 0.17 -2.31
N ILE A 57 -8.73 -0.23 -3.10
CA ILE A 57 -10.02 -0.70 -2.59
C ILE A 57 -9.89 -1.96 -1.73
N SER A 58 -9.04 -2.91 -2.14
CA SER A 58 -8.77 -4.13 -1.35
C SER A 58 -8.11 -3.81 -0.01
N ALA A 59 -7.15 -2.87 0.01
CA ALA A 59 -6.51 -2.38 1.23
C ALA A 59 -7.52 -1.71 2.17
N ALA A 60 -8.34 -0.82 1.61
CA ALA A 60 -9.39 -0.11 2.34
C ALA A 60 -10.41 -1.08 2.97
N SER A 61 -10.85 -2.08 2.18
CA SER A 61 -11.79 -3.12 2.61
C SER A 61 -11.21 -3.98 3.74
N LEU A 62 -9.92 -4.34 3.66
CA LEU A 62 -9.23 -5.05 4.74
C LEU A 62 -9.17 -4.19 6.01
N GLY A 63 -8.88 -2.88 5.86
CA GLY A 63 -8.91 -1.93 6.97
C GLY A 63 -10.27 -1.89 7.66
N ALA A 64 -11.35 -1.80 6.89
CA ALA A 64 -12.72 -1.78 7.41
C ALA A 64 -13.07 -3.06 8.19
N LEU A 65 -12.66 -4.23 7.70
CA LEU A 65 -12.86 -5.51 8.40
C LEU A 65 -12.08 -5.58 9.73
N LEU A 66 -10.88 -5.02 9.78
CA LEU A 66 -10.08 -4.95 11.00
C LEU A 66 -10.70 -3.97 12.01
N GLU A 67 -11.19 -2.81 11.57
CA GLU A 67 -11.95 -1.87 12.41
C GLU A 67 -13.25 -2.50 12.95
N ALA A 68 -13.97 -3.27 12.13
CA ALA A 68 -15.15 -4.02 12.56
C ALA A 68 -14.84 -5.03 13.68
N ARG A 69 -13.59 -5.53 13.73
CA ARG A 69 -13.07 -6.37 14.83
C ARG A 69 -12.50 -5.56 15.99
N LYS A 70 -12.80 -4.26 16.06
CA LYS A 70 -12.37 -3.32 17.12
C LYS A 70 -10.85 -3.15 17.19
N LEU A 71 -10.15 -3.31 16.07
CA LEU A 71 -8.72 -3.00 15.96
C LEU A 71 -8.55 -1.57 15.47
N ARG A 72 -7.57 -0.86 16.03
CA ARG A 72 -7.14 0.44 15.50
C ARG A 72 -6.30 0.20 14.26
N VAL A 73 -6.65 0.85 13.16
CA VAL A 73 -5.98 0.72 11.87
C VAL A 73 -5.69 2.11 11.32
N THR A 74 -4.57 2.24 10.62
CA THR A 74 -4.27 3.38 9.77
C THR A 74 -3.73 2.85 8.45
N LEU A 75 -3.94 3.58 7.36
CA LEU A 75 -3.43 3.22 6.05
C LEU A 75 -2.37 4.22 5.62
N VAL A 76 -1.39 3.77 4.85
CA VAL A 76 -0.34 4.62 4.29
C VAL A 76 -0.20 4.29 2.81
N LYS A 77 -0.24 5.33 1.98
CA LYS A 77 0.03 5.25 0.54
C LYS A 77 1.49 5.63 0.28
N LEU A 78 2.17 4.79 -0.50
CA LEU A 78 3.50 5.07 -1.02
C LEU A 78 3.40 5.21 -2.54
N ASP A 79 3.63 6.42 -3.03
CA ASP A 79 3.55 6.78 -4.43
C ASP A 79 4.94 6.83 -5.06
N PRO A 80 5.18 6.06 -6.15
CA PRO A 80 6.49 6.03 -6.78
C PRO A 80 6.80 7.31 -7.58
N TYR A 81 5.90 8.29 -7.61
CA TYR A 81 6.04 9.52 -8.39
C TYR A 81 7.16 10.43 -7.87
N ILE A 82 7.84 11.09 -8.81
CA ILE A 82 8.92 12.03 -8.53
C ILE A 82 8.40 13.40 -8.06
N ASN A 83 7.13 13.71 -8.34
CA ASN A 83 6.45 14.90 -7.85
C ASN A 83 6.41 14.89 -6.32
N VAL A 84 6.68 16.04 -5.70
CA VAL A 84 6.62 16.20 -4.23
C VAL A 84 5.16 16.16 -3.76
N ASP A 85 4.28 16.79 -4.52
CA ASP A 85 2.84 16.82 -4.29
C ASP A 85 2.08 16.56 -5.61
N PRO A 86 0.88 15.96 -5.53
CA PRO A 86 0.05 15.73 -6.71
C PRO A 86 -0.61 17.02 -7.24
N GLY A 87 -0.58 18.14 -6.50
CA GLY A 87 -1.08 19.44 -6.93
C GLY A 87 -0.40 19.97 -8.19
N THR A 88 0.84 19.54 -8.44
CA THR A 88 1.57 19.83 -9.69
C THR A 88 1.13 18.98 -10.90
N MET A 89 0.29 17.96 -10.71
CA MET A 89 -0.17 17.07 -11.77
C MET A 89 -1.53 17.51 -12.33
N SER A 90 -1.78 17.27 -13.62
CA SER A 90 -3.09 17.57 -14.24
C SER A 90 -4.19 16.66 -13.69
N PRO A 91 -5.26 17.18 -13.07
CA PRO A 91 -6.31 16.35 -12.47
C PRO A 91 -7.08 15.49 -13.48
N ILE A 92 -7.20 15.96 -14.72
CA ILE A 92 -7.92 15.26 -15.79
C ILE A 92 -7.15 14.00 -16.24
N GLN A 93 -5.83 14.02 -16.14
CA GLN A 93 -4.97 12.94 -16.64
C GLN A 93 -4.52 11.97 -15.55
N HIS A 94 -4.28 12.47 -14.34
CA HIS A 94 -3.69 11.69 -13.24
C HIS A 94 -4.69 11.37 -12.13
N GLY A 95 -5.93 11.86 -12.24
CA GLY A 95 -6.95 11.75 -11.22
C GLY A 95 -7.03 12.98 -10.33
N GLU A 96 -8.10 13.06 -9.55
CA GLU A 96 -8.33 14.16 -8.62
C GLU A 96 -7.25 14.22 -7.52
N VAL A 97 -7.10 15.41 -6.92
CA VAL A 97 -6.29 15.60 -5.72
C VAL A 97 -7.22 15.50 -4.51
N PHE A 98 -6.85 14.68 -3.53
CA PHE A 98 -7.58 14.58 -2.26
C PHE A 98 -6.96 15.52 -1.22
N VAL A 99 -7.79 16.34 -0.59
CA VAL A 99 -7.37 17.26 0.47
C VAL A 99 -7.79 16.70 1.82
N THR A 100 -6.82 16.44 2.70
CA THR A 100 -7.06 15.97 4.07
C THR A 100 -7.51 17.11 4.99
N ASP A 101 -8.09 16.78 6.14
CA ASP A 101 -8.53 17.76 7.14
C ASP A 101 -7.39 18.64 7.69
N ASP A 102 -6.15 18.14 7.68
CA ASP A 102 -4.94 18.91 8.04
C ASP A 102 -4.39 19.77 6.90
N GLY A 103 -5.11 19.84 5.77
CA GLY A 103 -4.82 20.74 4.64
C GLY A 103 -3.76 20.23 3.67
N ALA A 104 -3.45 18.93 3.69
CA ALA A 104 -2.47 18.36 2.77
C ALA A 104 -3.12 17.92 1.45
N GLU A 105 -2.48 18.27 0.34
CA GLU A 105 -2.83 17.77 -0.99
C GLU A 105 -2.18 16.39 -1.20
N THR A 106 -3.00 15.38 -1.48
CA THR A 106 -2.59 13.97 -1.51
C THR A 106 -3.23 13.22 -2.68
N ASP A 107 -2.73 12.00 -2.93
CA ASP A 107 -3.30 11.10 -3.94
C ASP A 107 -4.75 10.71 -3.61
N LEU A 108 -5.57 10.51 -4.65
CA LEU A 108 -7.00 10.18 -4.52
C LEU A 108 -7.27 8.90 -3.71
N ASP A 109 -6.27 8.00 -3.63
CA ASP A 109 -6.40 6.77 -2.86
C ASP A 109 -6.60 7.01 -1.36
N LEU A 110 -6.16 8.15 -0.79
CA LEU A 110 -6.46 8.49 0.60
C LEU A 110 -7.96 8.73 0.81
N GLY A 111 -8.61 9.38 -0.17
CA GLY A 111 -10.07 9.53 -0.17
C GLY A 111 -10.78 8.19 -0.27
N HIS A 112 -10.23 7.20 -1.01
CA HIS A 112 -10.76 5.84 -0.97
C HIS A 112 -10.65 5.20 0.41
N TYR A 113 -9.56 5.44 1.13
CA TYR A 113 -9.37 4.87 2.46
C TYR A 113 -10.39 5.43 3.46
N GLU A 114 -10.52 6.76 3.54
CA GLU A 114 -11.47 7.41 4.46
C GLU A 114 -12.94 7.05 4.18
N ARG A 115 -13.28 6.71 2.93
CA ARG A 115 -14.63 6.23 2.61
C ARG A 115 -14.93 4.83 3.17
N PHE A 116 -13.92 4.02 3.46
CA PHE A 116 -14.06 2.64 3.94
C PHE A 116 -13.76 2.49 5.44
N VAL A 117 -12.79 3.24 5.95
CA VAL A 117 -12.38 3.23 7.35
C VAL A 117 -12.81 4.49 8.08
N ARG A 118 -13.08 4.39 9.38
CA ARG A 118 -13.47 5.53 10.22
C ARG A 118 -12.30 6.44 10.57
N THR A 119 -11.08 5.94 10.46
CA THR A 119 -9.86 6.69 10.76
C THR A 119 -9.61 7.74 9.69
N GLN A 120 -9.47 9.00 10.10
CA GLN A 120 -9.09 10.10 9.21
C GLN A 120 -7.60 10.02 8.87
N MET A 121 -7.28 10.29 7.61
CA MET A 121 -5.93 10.36 7.09
C MET A 121 -5.39 11.79 7.24
N THR A 122 -4.08 11.89 7.28
CA THR A 122 -3.33 13.15 7.45
C THR A 122 -2.21 13.19 6.42
N GLN A 123 -1.45 14.29 6.37
CA GLN A 123 -0.23 14.37 5.57
C GLN A 123 0.76 13.21 5.82
N ALA A 124 0.73 12.59 7.01
CA ALA A 124 1.61 11.48 7.37
C ALA A 124 1.21 10.14 6.73
N ASN A 125 0.08 10.12 6.01
CA ASN A 125 -0.47 8.92 5.38
C ASN A 125 -0.15 8.82 3.88
N ASN A 126 0.45 9.85 3.27
CA ASN A 126 0.90 9.83 1.89
C ASN A 126 2.39 10.14 1.81
N PHE A 127 3.16 9.32 1.08
CA PHE A 127 4.56 9.57 0.80
C PHE A 127 4.85 9.38 -0.67
N THR A 128 5.49 10.38 -1.30
CA THR A 128 6.00 10.28 -2.66
C THR A 128 7.51 10.07 -2.70
N THR A 129 8.03 9.49 -3.77
CA THR A 129 9.47 9.43 -4.02
C THR A 129 10.09 10.83 -4.04
N GLY A 130 9.39 11.82 -4.60
CA GLY A 130 9.80 13.23 -4.62
C GLY A 130 10.08 13.80 -3.24
N GLN A 131 9.15 13.63 -2.29
CA GLN A 131 9.30 14.09 -0.91
C GLN A 131 10.51 13.46 -0.22
N ILE A 132 10.71 12.16 -0.45
CA ILE A 132 11.84 11.43 0.14
C ILE A 132 13.15 11.98 -0.40
N TYR A 133 13.28 12.13 -1.72
CA TYR A 133 14.50 12.67 -2.33
C TYR A 133 14.79 14.10 -1.93
N GLU A 134 13.78 14.98 -1.95
CA GLU A 134 13.91 16.36 -1.52
C GLU A 134 14.46 16.42 -0.07
N ARG A 135 13.88 15.63 0.83
CA ARG A 135 14.29 15.61 2.23
C ARG A 135 15.72 15.10 2.42
N VAL A 136 16.14 14.09 1.66
CA VAL A 136 17.51 13.55 1.70
C VAL A 136 18.51 14.57 1.16
N ILE A 137 18.25 15.13 -0.03
CA ILE A 137 19.13 16.12 -0.67
C ILE A 137 19.26 17.37 0.21
N ARG A 138 18.18 17.86 0.80
CA ARG A 138 18.22 19.03 1.70
C ARG A 138 19.03 18.78 2.97
N LYS A 139 19.04 17.55 3.48
CA LYS A 139 19.87 17.18 4.64
C LYS A 139 21.35 17.05 4.27
N GLU A 140 21.63 16.55 3.07
CA GLU A 140 23.00 16.42 2.57
C GLU A 140 23.65 17.79 2.34
N ARG A 141 22.89 18.77 1.86
CA ARG A 141 23.39 20.14 1.59
C ARG A 141 23.49 21.05 2.82
N ARG A 142 23.26 20.53 4.03
CA ARG A 142 23.35 21.27 5.31
C ARG A 142 24.52 20.76 6.12
#